data_AF-A0A3P3VTG5-F1
#
_entry.id   AF-A0A3P3VTG5-F1
#
_cell.length_a   1.000
_cell.length_b   1.000
_cell.length_c   1.000
_cell.angle_alpha   90.00
_cell.angle_beta   90.00
_cell.angle_gamma   90.00
#
_symmetry.space_group_name_H-M   'P 1'
#
loop_
_entity.id
_entity.type
_entity.pdbx_description
1 polymer ?
#
loop_
_entity_poly.entity_id
_entity_poly.type
_entity_poly.pdbx_seq_one_letter_code
_entity_poly.pdbx_strand_id
1 'polypeptide(L)' 'MVNVTLFSQIIAKLNRSKFKKLVKEHQTDKHNKGFDSWNHLISMLFCHFARSKSVRDISN' A
#
# COMPACT_ATOMS: atom_id res chain seq x y z
N MET A 1 10.62 14.61 -18.70
CA MET A 1 10.42 14.57 -17.24
C MET A 1 9.18 13.73 -17.00
N VAL A 2 9.28 12.59 -16.30
CA VAL A 2 8.11 11.73 -16.09
C VAL A 2 7.19 12.43 -15.09
N ASN A 3 5.97 12.78 -15.51
CA ASN A 3 4.97 13.34 -14.60
C ASN A 3 4.40 12.22 -13.72
N VAL A 4 5.03 12.03 -12.57
CA VAL A 4 4.57 11.13 -11.51
C VAL A 4 3.56 11.83 -10.62
N THR A 5 2.44 11.17 -10.34
CA THR A 5 1.38 11.71 -9.47
C THR A 5 1.93 12.05 -8.08
N LEU A 6 1.36 13.05 -7.40
CA LEU A 6 1.75 13.40 -6.03
C LEU A 6 1.69 12.18 -5.10
N PHE A 7 0.67 11.32 -5.28
CA PHE A 7 0.54 10.08 -4.53
C PHE A 7 1.73 9.13 -4.74
N SER A 8 2.19 8.96 -5.97
CA SER A 8 3.37 8.13 -6.25
C SER A 8 4.66 8.70 -5.65
N GLN A 9 4.78 10.04 -5.59
CA GLN A 9 5.90 10.71 -4.93
C GLN A 9 5.89 10.49 -3.41
N ILE A 10 4.70 10.48 -2.78
CA ILE A 10 4.54 10.15 -1.35
C ILE A 10 4.94 8.70 -1.09
N ILE A 11 4.43 7.74 -1.89
CA ILE A 11 4.80 6.32 -1.76
C ILE A 11 6.31 6.13 -1.92
N ALA A 12 6.95 6.87 -2.83
CA ALA A 12 8.40 6.78 -3.03
C ALA A 12 9.22 7.18 -1.79
N LYS A 13 8.65 7.91 -0.83
CA LYS A 13 9.30 8.21 0.46
C LYS A 13 9.22 7.05 1.46
N LEU A 14 8.36 6.06 1.24
CA LEU A 14 8.24 4.89 2.10
C LEU A 14 9.39 3.91 1.84
N ASN A 15 10.07 3.49 2.91
CA ASN A 15 11.17 2.54 2.80
C ASN A 15 10.66 1.11 2.60
N ARG A 16 10.60 0.67 1.33
CA ARG A 16 10.11 -0.66 0.96
C ARG A 16 10.95 -1.80 1.53
N SER A 17 12.26 -1.60 1.74
CA SER A 17 13.14 -2.61 2.33
C SER A 17 12.82 -2.86 3.79
N LYS A 18 12.63 -1.79 4.57
CA LYS A 18 12.22 -1.89 5.98
C LYS A 18 10.85 -2.55 6.10
N PHE A 19 9.89 -2.17 5.24
CA PHE A 19 8.58 -2.80 5.21
C PHE A 19 8.65 -4.30 4.90
N LYS A 20 9.43 -4.69 3.88
CA LYS A 20 9.60 -6.11 3.52
C LYS A 20 10.21 -6.93 4.66
N LYS A 21 11.10 -6.32 5.47
CA LYS A 21 11.63 -6.98 6.68
C LYS A 21 10.51 -7.28 7.68
N LEU A 22 9.63 -6.30 7.95
CA LEU A 22 8.47 -6.46 8.83
C LEU A 22 7.49 -7.53 8.32
N VAL A 23 7.20 -7.54 7.01
CA VAL A 23 6.36 -8.56 6.38
C VAL A 23 6.94 -9.96 6.60
N LYS A 24 8.26 -10.13 6.46
CA LYS A 24 8.92 -11.41 6.68
C LYS A 24 8.92 -11.82 8.15
N GLU A 25 9.18 -10.87 9.05
CA GLU A 25 9.19 -11.08 10.50
C GLU A 25 7.83 -11.53 11.03
N HIS A 26 6.76 -10.87 10.58
CA HIS A 26 5.40 -11.16 11.02
C HIS A 26 4.65 -12.14 10.12
N GLN A 27 5.29 -12.66 9.06
CA GLN A 27 4.70 -13.58 8.08
C GLN A 27 3.35 -13.13 7.50
N THR A 28 3.14 -11.81 7.34
CA THR A 28 1.82 -11.25 6.99
C THR A 28 1.31 -11.69 5.62
N ASP A 29 2.22 -12.10 4.72
CA ASP A 29 1.90 -12.53 3.36
C ASP A 29 1.78 -14.06 3.19
N LYS A 30 1.94 -14.86 4.25
CA LYS A 30 2.05 -16.33 4.16
C LYS A 30 0.89 -17.03 3.42
N HIS A 31 -0.33 -16.48 3.55
CA HIS A 31 -1.54 -17.02 2.92
C HIS A 31 -2.31 -15.95 2.14
N ASN A 32 -1.59 -14.93 1.64
CA ASN A 32 -2.24 -13.90 0.84
C ASN A 32 -2.81 -14.49 -0.47
N LYS A 33 -3.96 -13.99 -0.91
CA LYS A 33 -4.64 -14.44 -2.13
C LYS A 33 -4.45 -13.42 -3.27
N GLY A 34 -3.19 -13.03 -3.51
CA GLY A 34 -2.84 -12.02 -4.51
C GLY A 34 -2.94 -10.56 -4.02
N PHE A 35 -3.43 -10.33 -2.79
CA PHE A 35 -3.40 -9.02 -2.14
C PHE A 35 -2.37 -9.03 -1.00
N ASP A 36 -1.16 -8.61 -1.33
CA ASP A 36 -0.04 -8.57 -0.39
C ASP A 36 -0.10 -7.37 0.55
N SER A 37 0.72 -7.43 1.61
CA SER A 37 0.76 -6.41 2.66
C SER A 37 1.16 -5.03 2.13
N TRP A 38 1.95 -4.98 1.06
CA TRP A 38 2.37 -3.72 0.45
C TRP A 38 1.23 -3.07 -0.33
N ASN A 39 0.51 -3.86 -1.14
CA ASN A 39 -0.68 -3.45 -1.84
C ASN A 39 -1.77 -3.03 -0.84
N HIS A 40 -1.90 -3.75 0.27
CA HIS A 40 -2.82 -3.37 1.36
C HIS A 40 -2.48 -2.00 1.96
N LEU A 41 -1.21 -1.73 2.25
CA LEU A 41 -0.77 -0.42 2.74
C LEU A 41 -1.09 0.70 1.75
N ILE A 42 -0.76 0.49 0.47
CA ILE A 42 -1.02 1.49 -0.58
C ILE A 42 -2.52 1.76 -0.73
N SER A 43 -3.35 0.72 -0.73
CA SER A 43 -4.81 0.87 -0.82
C SER A 43 -5.38 1.64 0.36
N MET A 44 -4.92 1.39 1.59
CA MET A 44 -5.36 2.14 2.77
C MET A 44 -4.94 3.61 2.72
N LEU A 45 -3.71 3.90 2.28
CA LEU A 45 -3.25 5.28 2.10
C LEU A 45 -4.08 6.00 1.04
N PHE A 46 -4.36 5.34 -0.08
CA PHE A 46 -5.22 5.88 -1.11
C PHE A 46 -6.63 6.20 -0.57
N CYS A 47 -7.23 5.27 0.18
CA CYS A 47 -8.54 5.50 0.81
C CYS A 47 -8.53 6.75 1.69
N HIS A 48 -7.50 6.91 2.52
CA HIS A 48 -7.38 8.03 3.43
C HIS A 48 -7.33 9.37 2.67
N PHE A 49 -6.54 9.45 1.60
CA PHE A 49 -6.48 10.65 0.76
C PHE A 49 -7.76 10.89 -0.03
N ALA A 50 -8.45 9.83 -0.46
CA ALA A 50 -9.72 9.90 -1.16
C ALA A 50 -10.92 10.19 -0.23
N ARG A 51 -10.71 10.33 1.09
CA ARG A 51 -11.77 10.43 2.12
C ARG A 51 -12.75 9.25 2.10
N SER A 52 -12.28 8.10 1.62
CA SER A 52 -12.99 6.83 1.68
C SER A 52 -12.85 6.22 3.07
N LYS A 53 -13.90 5.53 3.53
CA LYS A 53 -13.92 4.88 4.85
C LYS A 53 -13.49 3.43 4.78
N SER A 54 -13.45 2.84 3.59
CA SER A 54 -13.17 1.43 3.38
C SER A 54 -12.45 1.19 2.06
N VAL A 55 -11.57 0.19 2.04
CA VAL A 55 -11.02 -0.36 0.79
C VAL A 55 -12.12 -0.89 -0.14
N ARG A 56 -13.31 -1.20 0.39
CA ARG A 56 -14.49 -1.54 -0.41
C ARG A 56 -15.04 -0.35 -1.18
N ASP A 57 -14.92 0.88 -0.66
CA ASP A 57 -15.46 2.06 -1.33
C ASP A 57 -14.63 2.43 -2.58
N ILE A 58 -13.40 1.91 -2.68
CA ILE A 58 -12.51 2.09 -3.84
C ILE A 58 -12.40 0.82 -4.70
N SER A 59 -12.99 -0.29 -4.23
CA SER A 59 -13.01 -1.57 -4.92
C SER A 59 -14.37 -1.70 -5.58
N ASN A 60 -14.38 -1.74 -6.92
CA ASN A 60 -15.58 -1.92 -7.72
C ASN A 60 -16.40 -3.14 -7.29
#